data_AF-A0A1L3LR67-F1
#
_entry.id   AF-A0A1L3LR67-F1
#
_cell.length_a   1.000
_cell.length_b   1.000
_cell.length_c   1.000
_cell.angle_alpha   90.00
_cell.angle_beta   90.00
_cell.angle_gamma   90.00
#
_symmetry.space_group_name_H-M   'P 1'
#
loop_
_entity.id
_entity.type
_entity.pdbx_description
1 polymer ?
#
loop_
_entity_poly.entity_id
_entity_poly.type
_entity_poly.pdbx_seq_one_letter_code
_entity_poly.pdbx_strand_id
1 'polypeptide(L)'
;MATTGPLFRGINVVSISVTDLDRARAFYGEVLGFGPPLYDLPEAGWIEFSTGGVAGNVSVTLAESGWTPSTGTTLVLNVEDCHAAVEELRRRGARMRRSFPASSPLRASTIPSAIACRCAARLRISDQRAAHRRP
;
A
#
# COMPACT_ATOMS: atom_id res chain seq x y z
N MET A 1 -26.18 29.87 8.67
CA MET A 1 -26.60 28.68 7.89
C MET A 1 -25.51 27.63 8.03
N ALA A 2 -25.77 26.55 8.77
CA ALA A 2 -24.81 25.46 8.91
C ALA A 2 -24.76 24.65 7.60
N THR A 3 -23.56 24.39 7.09
CA THR A 3 -23.37 23.57 5.89
C THR A 3 -23.89 22.16 6.16
N THR A 4 -25.01 21.79 5.52
CA THR A 4 -25.61 20.43 5.54
C THR A 4 -24.88 19.49 4.55
N GLY A 5 -23.57 19.64 4.42
CA GLY A 5 -22.72 18.81 3.59
C GLY A 5 -21.83 17.90 4.45
N PRO A 6 -21.35 16.77 3.90
CA PRO A 6 -20.35 15.97 4.60
C PRO A 6 -19.12 16.84 4.91
N LEU A 7 -18.64 16.74 6.16
CA LEU A 7 -17.49 17.50 6.65
C LEU A 7 -16.20 17.11 5.91
N PHE A 8 -16.06 15.85 5.54
CA PHE A 8 -14.88 15.31 4.87
C PHE A 8 -15.13 15.13 3.37
N ARG A 9 -14.14 15.52 2.56
CA ARG A 9 -14.21 15.48 1.09
C ARG A 9 -13.47 14.29 0.48
N GLY A 10 -12.77 13.52 1.29
CA GLY A 10 -11.96 12.38 0.86
C GLY A 10 -10.91 12.02 1.90
N ILE A 11 -10.02 11.09 1.51
CA ILE A 11 -8.86 10.70 2.31
C ILE A 11 -7.66 11.47 1.78
N ASN A 12 -6.97 12.19 2.68
CA ASN A 12 -5.75 12.89 2.30
C ASN A 12 -4.56 11.93 2.29
N VAL A 13 -4.31 11.25 3.41
CA VAL A 13 -3.20 10.31 3.58
C VAL A 13 -3.65 9.12 4.42
N VAL A 14 -3.14 7.93 4.10
CA VAL A 14 -3.23 6.74 4.94
C VAL A 14 -1.84 6.35 5.43
N SER A 15 -1.70 6.15 6.73
CA SER A 15 -0.41 5.84 7.36
C SER A 15 -0.27 4.35 7.67
N ILE A 16 0.91 3.82 7.39
CA ILE A 16 1.28 2.43 7.66
C ILE A 16 2.48 2.42 8.61
N SER A 17 2.31 1.83 9.78
CA SER A 17 3.42 1.69 10.73
C SER A 17 4.45 0.66 10.25
N VAL A 18 5.73 1.02 10.37
CA VAL A 18 6.89 0.21 9.99
C VAL A 18 7.94 0.22 11.10
N THR A 19 8.77 -0.81 11.16
CA THR A 19 9.84 -0.91 12.17
C THR A 19 11.17 -0.31 11.70
N ASP A 20 11.29 -0.02 10.41
CA ASP A 20 12.51 0.47 9.76
C ASP A 20 12.09 1.35 8.58
N LEU A 21 12.44 2.64 8.64
CA LEU A 21 12.07 3.63 7.64
C LEU A 21 12.90 3.51 6.37
N ASP A 22 14.18 3.19 6.46
CA ASP A 22 15.05 3.07 5.28
C ASP A 22 14.62 1.89 4.42
N ARG A 23 14.32 0.76 5.07
CA ARG A 23 13.77 -0.40 4.39
C ARG A 23 12.39 -0.13 3.81
N ALA A 24 11.56 0.62 4.53
CA ALA A 24 10.26 1.03 4.02
C ALA A 24 10.40 1.96 2.80
N ARG A 25 11.34 2.90 2.83
CA ARG A 25 11.62 3.81 1.72
C ARG A 25 11.93 3.05 0.44
N ALA A 26 12.88 2.11 0.50
CA ALA A 26 13.23 1.27 -0.65
C ALA A 26 12.03 0.42 -1.11
N PHE A 27 11.29 -0.17 -0.19
CA PHE A 27 10.15 -1.02 -0.56
C PHE A 27 9.01 -0.25 -1.23
N TYR A 28 8.52 0.83 -0.61
CA TYR A 28 7.37 1.58 -1.15
C TYR A 28 7.75 2.42 -2.37
N GLY A 29 8.97 2.97 -2.41
CA GLY A 29 9.47 3.72 -3.55
C GLY A 29 9.80 2.84 -4.75
N GLU A 30 10.59 1.79 -4.56
CA GLU A 30 11.18 1.00 -5.66
C GLU A 30 10.37 -0.26 -5.97
N VAL A 31 10.09 -1.08 -4.95
CA VAL A 31 9.42 -2.38 -5.14
C VAL A 31 7.95 -2.18 -5.50
N LEU A 32 7.22 -1.39 -4.70
CA LEU A 32 5.82 -1.06 -4.97
C LEU A 32 5.70 -0.05 -6.12
N GLY A 33 6.73 0.77 -6.34
CA GLY A 33 6.83 1.64 -7.50
C GLY A 33 6.15 2.99 -7.35
N PHE A 34 5.96 3.51 -6.13
CA PHE A 34 5.48 4.88 -5.96
C PHE A 34 6.50 5.94 -6.36
N GLY A 35 7.77 5.56 -6.53
CA GLY A 35 8.85 6.48 -6.87
C GLY A 35 9.35 7.28 -5.66
N PRO A 36 9.97 8.45 -5.88
CA PRO A 36 10.55 9.25 -4.80
C PRO A 36 9.46 9.77 -3.85
N PRO A 37 9.75 9.89 -2.54
CA PRO A 37 8.81 10.41 -1.58
C PRO A 37 8.49 11.90 -1.82
N LEU A 38 7.26 12.30 -1.51
CA LEU A 38 6.84 13.70 -1.44
C LEU A 38 7.43 14.39 -0.20
N TYR A 39 7.46 13.66 0.92
CA TYR A 39 8.08 14.09 2.16
C TYR A 39 8.94 12.96 2.70
N ASP A 40 10.17 13.29 3.08
CA ASP A 40 11.13 12.37 3.69
C ASP A 40 11.67 13.02 4.96
N LEU A 41 11.05 12.69 6.09
CA LEU A 41 11.30 13.29 7.40
C LEU A 41 11.64 12.18 8.40
N PRO A 42 12.82 11.54 8.27
CA PRO A 42 13.20 10.40 9.10
C PRO A 42 13.28 10.77 10.59
N GLU A 43 13.64 12.01 10.93
CA GLU A 43 13.70 12.51 12.31
C GLU A 43 12.31 12.60 12.95
N ALA A 44 11.28 12.88 12.15
CA ALA A 44 9.88 12.87 12.57
C ALA A 44 9.25 11.47 12.46
N GLY A 45 10.02 10.47 12.01
CA GLY A 45 9.53 9.13 11.82
C GLY A 45 8.56 8.99 10.64
N TRP A 46 8.62 9.85 9.61
CA TRP A 46 7.58 9.96 8.58
C TRP A 46 8.15 10.01 7.17
N ILE A 47 7.61 9.18 6.28
CA ILE A 47 7.86 9.26 4.82
C ILE A 47 6.52 9.16 4.09
N GLU A 48 6.27 10.02 3.11
CA GLU A 48 5.02 10.06 2.35
C GLU A 48 5.25 9.93 0.86
N PHE A 49 4.38 9.16 0.20
CA PHE A 49 4.42 8.87 -1.22
C PHE A 49 3.12 9.30 -1.90
N SER A 50 3.24 9.82 -3.12
CA SER A 50 2.10 9.99 -4.01
C SER A 50 1.63 8.64 -4.54
N THR A 51 0.32 8.47 -4.68
CA THR A 51 -0.26 7.33 -5.41
C THR A 51 -0.50 7.64 -6.89
N GLY A 52 -0.07 8.81 -7.38
CA GLY A 52 -0.30 9.28 -8.74
C GLY A 52 -1.70 9.85 -9.00
N GLY A 53 -2.59 9.80 -8.00
CA GLY A 53 -3.94 10.38 -8.06
C GLY A 53 -4.00 11.85 -7.62
N VAL A 54 -5.17 12.47 -7.81
CA VAL A 54 -5.47 13.85 -7.37
C VAL A 54 -5.52 13.97 -5.84
N ALA A 55 -5.81 12.87 -5.14
CA ALA A 55 -5.85 12.78 -3.69
C ALA A 55 -5.58 11.33 -3.23
N GLY A 56 -5.22 11.16 -1.95
CA GLY A 56 -5.01 9.85 -1.34
C GLY A 56 -3.55 9.40 -1.42
N ASN A 57 -2.70 10.03 -0.62
CA ASN A 57 -1.30 9.63 -0.45
C ASN A 57 -1.16 8.46 0.53
N VAL A 58 0.00 7.82 0.51
CA VAL A 58 0.36 6.77 1.46
C VAL A 58 1.58 7.23 2.22
N SER A 59 1.52 7.21 3.55
CA SER A 59 2.70 7.43 4.38
C SER A 59 3.09 6.17 5.14
N VAL A 60 4.37 6.08 5.44
CA VAL A 60 4.93 5.12 6.38
C VAL A 60 5.44 5.84 7.61
N THR A 61 5.13 5.30 8.78
CA THR A 61 5.50 5.89 10.07
C THR A 61 6.32 4.93 10.90
N LEU A 62 7.36 5.42 11.55
CA LEU A 62 8.15 4.60 12.46
C LEU A 62 7.30 4.22 13.68
N ALA A 63 7.16 2.93 13.91
CA ALA A 63 6.39 2.41 15.02
C ALA A 63 7.15 2.55 16.34
N GLU A 64 6.41 2.63 17.44
CA GLU A 64 6.99 2.61 18.79
C GLU A 64 7.73 1.30 19.08
N SER A 65 8.68 1.37 20.02
CA SER A 65 9.47 0.21 20.44
C SER A 65 8.58 -0.95 20.91
N GLY A 66 8.81 -2.16 20.39
CA GLY A 66 8.03 -3.35 20.76
C GLY A 66 6.77 -3.56 19.92
N TRP A 67 6.41 -2.63 19.04
CA TRP A 67 5.35 -2.83 18.07
C TRP A 67 5.69 -3.97 17.10
N THR A 68 4.69 -4.79 16.75
CA THR A 68 4.86 -5.89 15.80
C THR A 68 3.87 -5.76 14.63
N PRO A 69 4.32 -5.95 13.38
CA PRO A 69 3.43 -5.90 12.23
C PRO A 69 2.31 -6.94 12.30
N SER A 70 1.07 -6.48 12.11
CA SER A 70 -0.10 -7.35 12.00
C SER A 70 -0.55 -7.50 10.54
N THR A 71 -1.43 -8.48 10.27
CA THR A 71 -2.05 -8.66 8.95
C THR A 71 -3.36 -7.89 8.77
N GLY A 72 -3.69 -6.98 9.70
CA GLY A 72 -4.95 -6.22 9.69
C GLY A 72 -4.98 -5.08 8.67
N THR A 73 -3.83 -4.47 8.38
CA THR A 73 -3.73 -3.35 7.44
C THR A 73 -3.87 -3.85 6.01
N THR A 74 -4.85 -3.31 5.27
CA THR A 74 -5.05 -3.58 3.84
C THR A 74 -5.15 -2.25 3.11
N LEU A 75 -4.27 -2.06 2.13
CA LEU A 75 -4.33 -0.97 1.17
C LEU A 75 -4.91 -1.50 -0.14
N VAL A 76 -5.89 -0.79 -0.70
CA VAL A 76 -6.49 -1.13 -2.00
C VAL A 76 -6.10 -0.05 -2.99
N LEU A 77 -5.32 -0.42 -3.98
CA LEU A 77 -4.79 0.48 -4.99
C LEU A 77 -5.51 0.24 -6.31
N ASN A 78 -5.80 1.32 -7.02
CA ASN A 78 -6.31 1.25 -8.38
C ASN A 78 -5.12 1.08 -9.33
N VAL A 79 -5.25 0.16 -10.27
CA VAL A 79 -4.26 -0.09 -11.34
C VAL A 79 -5.02 -0.30 -12.65
N GLU A 80 -4.37 -0.03 -13.77
CA GLU A 80 -4.97 -0.23 -15.10
C GLU A 80 -5.22 -1.72 -15.37
N ASP A 81 -4.24 -2.57 -15.07
CA ASP A 81 -4.32 -4.02 -15.22
C ASP A 81 -3.80 -4.71 -13.95
N CYS A 82 -4.70 -5.38 -13.23
CA CYS A 82 -4.33 -6.12 -12.02
C CYS A 82 -3.34 -7.26 -12.31
N HIS A 83 -3.48 -7.97 -13.44
CA HIS A 83 -2.63 -9.11 -13.77
C HIS A 83 -1.21 -8.65 -14.05
N ALA A 84 -1.06 -7.62 -14.89
CA ALA A 84 0.24 -7.03 -15.19
C ALA A 84 0.91 -6.50 -13.92
N ALA A 85 0.16 -5.78 -13.05
CA ALA A 85 0.70 -5.27 -11.80
C ALA A 85 1.17 -6.38 -10.85
N VAL A 86 0.40 -7.46 -10.74
CA VAL A 86 0.72 -8.65 -9.92
C VAL A 86 1.98 -9.34 -10.43
N GLU A 87 2.12 -9.57 -11.74
CA GLU A 87 3.31 -10.18 -12.33
C GLU A 87 4.56 -9.31 -12.13
N GLU A 88 4.42 -7.99 -12.32
CA GLU A 88 5.53 -7.07 -12.11
C GLU A 88 5.98 -7.03 -10.64
N LEU A 89 5.03 -6.98 -9.70
CA LEU A 89 5.34 -7.03 -8.27
C LEU A 89 6.02 -8.35 -7.87
N ARG A 90 5.63 -9.48 -8.48
CA ARG A 90 6.34 -10.77 -8.30
C ARG A 90 7.77 -10.68 -8.79
N ARG A 91 7.98 -10.12 -9.99
CA ARG A 91 9.32 -9.95 -10.58
C ARG A 91 10.22 -9.06 -9.72
N ARG A 92 9.65 -8.05 -9.07
CA ARG A 92 10.35 -7.17 -8.10
C ARG A 92 10.57 -7.80 -6.72
N GLY A 93 10.14 -9.05 -6.50
CA GLY A 93 10.36 -9.79 -5.26
C GLY A 93 9.33 -9.53 -4.16
N ALA A 94 8.18 -8.90 -4.46
CA ALA A 94 7.12 -8.70 -3.47
C ALA A 94 6.46 -10.03 -3.09
N ARG A 95 6.36 -10.31 -1.78
CA ARG A 95 5.70 -11.52 -1.26
C ARG A 95 4.18 -11.35 -1.31
N MET A 96 3.52 -12.07 -2.21
CA MET A 96 2.06 -12.12 -2.27
C MET A 96 1.50 -13.35 -1.55
N ARG A 97 0.56 -13.12 -0.62
CA ARG A 97 -0.23 -14.20 0.00
C ARG A 97 -1.26 -14.67 -1.01
N ARG A 98 -1.41 -16.00 -1.17
CA ARG A 98 -2.33 -16.72 -2.08
C ARG A 98 -3.32 -15.77 -2.75
N SER A 99 -3.08 -15.46 -4.02
CA SER A 99 -4.06 -14.80 -4.87
C SER A 99 -5.34 -15.61 -4.76
N PHE A 100 -6.46 -14.94 -4.49
CA PHE A 100 -7.74 -15.52 -4.84
C PHE A 100 -7.66 -15.82 -6.35
N PRO A 101 -7.92 -17.05 -6.80
CA PRO A 101 -7.91 -17.31 -8.23
C PRO A 101 -8.94 -16.37 -8.88
N ALA A 102 -8.53 -15.65 -9.91
CA ALA A 102 -9.39 -14.74 -10.67
C ALA A 102 -10.62 -15.44 -11.30
N SER A 103 -10.70 -16.77 -11.19
CA SER A 103 -11.85 -17.58 -11.64
C SER A 103 -12.98 -17.69 -10.61
N SER A 104 -12.89 -17.05 -9.44
CA SER A 104 -13.97 -17.13 -8.47
C SER A 104 -15.09 -16.16 -8.87
N PRO A 105 -16.32 -16.64 -9.14
CA PRO A 105 -17.41 -15.83 -9.71
C PRO A 105 -18.11 -14.96 -8.65
N LEU A 106 -17.38 -14.42 -7.67
CA LEU A 106 -17.92 -13.48 -6.70
C LEU A 106 -18.18 -12.12 -7.39
N ARG A 107 -19.31 -12.09 -8.11
CA ARG A 107 -20.09 -10.94 -8.60
C ARG A 107 -19.34 -9.92 -9.46
N ALA A 108 -19.04 -10.32 -10.70
CA ALA A 108 -18.86 -9.40 -11.83
C ALA A 108 -20.20 -8.80 -12.36
N SER A 109 -21.35 -9.04 -11.70
CA SER A 109 -22.68 -8.76 -12.28
C SER A 109 -23.46 -7.59 -11.65
N THR A 110 -22.86 -6.71 -10.84
CA THR A 110 -23.61 -5.52 -10.33
C THR A 110 -22.72 -4.30 -10.13
N ILE A 111 -21.59 -4.26 -10.83
CA ILE A 111 -20.62 -3.19 -10.68
C ILE A 111 -20.36 -2.69 -12.12
N PRO A 112 -20.83 -1.48 -12.49
CA PRO A 112 -20.61 -0.94 -13.82
C PRO A 112 -19.10 -0.93 -14.12
N SER A 113 -18.72 -1.16 -15.39
CA SER A 113 -17.35 -1.33 -15.89
C SER A 113 -16.35 -0.19 -15.54
N ALA A 114 -16.78 0.85 -14.82
CA ALA A 114 -15.97 1.94 -14.29
C ALA A 114 -15.36 1.65 -12.90
N ILE A 115 -15.67 0.52 -12.27
CA ILE A 115 -15.08 0.16 -10.97
C ILE A 115 -13.85 -0.68 -11.22
N ALA A 116 -12.79 0.08 -11.47
CA ALA A 116 -11.37 -0.24 -11.40
C ALA A 116 -11.06 -1.62 -10.83
N CYS A 117 -10.27 -2.37 -11.59
CA CYS A 117 -9.64 -3.60 -11.18
C CYS A 117 -8.98 -3.41 -9.79
N ARG A 118 -9.66 -3.85 -8.71
CA ARG A 118 -9.20 -3.64 -7.33
C ARG A 118 -8.18 -4.70 -7.00
N CYS A 119 -6.91 -4.37 -7.17
CA CYS A 119 -5.86 -5.23 -6.67
C CYS A 119 -5.73 -5.02 -5.16
N ALA A 120 -6.37 -5.89 -4.37
CA ALA A 120 -6.12 -5.98 -2.94
C ALA A 120 -4.76 -6.64 -2.72
N ALA A 121 -3.68 -5.87 -2.91
CA ALA A 121 -2.35 -6.30 -2.55
C ALA A 121 -2.29 -6.37 -1.02
N ARG A 122 -2.60 -7.54 -0.44
CA ARG A 122 -2.25 -7.86 0.95
C ARG A 122 -0.74 -8.04 1.03
N LEU A 123 -0.02 -6.93 0.97
CA LEU A 123 1.43 -6.87 1.13
C LEU A 123 1.77 -7.27 2.57
N ARG A 124 2.53 -8.36 2.75
CA ARG A 124 3.03 -8.72 4.09
C ARG A 124 4.07 -7.67 4.51
N ILE A 125 3.68 -6.80 5.43
CA ILE A 125 4.61 -5.94 6.20
C ILE A 125 5.45 -6.80 7.19
N SER A 126 5.05 -8.06 7.42
CA SER A 126 5.65 -8.98 8.41
C SER A 126 7.06 -9.49 8.09
N ASP A 127 7.67 -9.11 6.97
CA ASP A 127 8.99 -9.63 6.58
C ASP A 127 10.15 -8.66 6.80
N GLN A 128 10.00 -7.71 7.73
CA GLN A 128 11.10 -6.87 8.26
C GLN A 128 12.28 -7.71 8.85
N ARG A 129 12.20 -9.06 8.90
CA ARG A 129 13.23 -9.97 9.43
C ARG A 129 14.07 -10.76 8.40
N ALA A 130 13.69 -10.85 7.12
CA ALA A 130 14.34 -11.81 6.20
C ALA A 130 15.71 -11.42 5.62
N ALA A 131 16.24 -10.22 5.89
CA ALA A 131 17.55 -9.83 5.36
C ALA A 131 18.75 -10.33 6.20
N HIS A 132 18.53 -10.91 7.38
CA HIS A 132 19.59 -11.31 8.32
C HIS A 132 20.10 -12.76 8.16
N ARG A 133 19.97 -13.36 6.98
CA ARG A 133 20.66 -14.62 6.67
C ARG A 133 21.32 -14.56 5.31
N ARG A 134 22.52 -13.98 5.27
CA ARG A 134 23.63 -14.55 4.51
C ARG A 134 24.89 -14.58 5.39
N PRO A 135 25.68 -15.66 5.29
CA PRO A 135 26.79 -15.99 6.17
C PRO A 135 27.97 -15.03 6.05
#